data_AF-A0A4S8Z837-F1
#
_entry.id   AF-A0A4S8Z837-F1
#
_cell.length_a   1.000
_cell.length_b   1.000
_cell.length_c   1.000
_cell.angle_alpha   90.00
_cell.angle_beta   90.00
_cell.angle_gamma   90.00
#
_symmetry.space_group_name_H-M   'P 1'
#
loop_
_entity.id
_entity.type
_entity.pdbx_description
1 polymer ?
#
loop_
_entity_poly.entity_id
_entity_poly.type
_entity_poly.pdbx_seq_one_letter_code
_entity_poly.pdbx_strand_id
1 'polypeptide(L)'
;MTHQTEDRELVLEQYADAKVVLQCAFNRSMKESRMETSGKATDLLSRAFAAVKIYNIPVTLQVTSDPWADWEPVRHLDWHRDDTSGFNLKPALEFKIQPCLDAMANSKMHFTGLNLLVNDDMDTLDELVVFRSFDVEGYFEEDLSVFSGLKSVAFEAPEMLNPVALESMTRIFSLAKSAETISFAQDNLFEKVCGDRYRCFWPERFDISDKILRSIQSDCITALEFKAMPISKTLLSGLFNKYKNTLESVVMWRIGLREGSWIEVLSWMKHNLPCLKKIYLRDLFQALRLRNSTLYTTHDPEICGTISSVIGKKKVQAAFQTMIERPLLDSKVAYQEIMGR
;
A
#
# COMPACT_ATOMS: atom_id res chain seq x y z
N MET A 1 -55.99 -0.57 10.68
CA MET A 1 -55.80 0.41 9.59
C MET A 1 -54.93 1.60 10.00
N THR A 2 -54.81 1.94 11.28
CA THR A 2 -53.95 3.02 11.81
C THR A 2 -52.44 2.71 11.78
N HIS A 3 -52.02 1.47 12.04
CA HIS A 3 -50.59 1.09 12.02
C HIS A 3 -49.90 1.24 10.65
N GLN A 4 -50.63 1.07 9.54
CA GLN A 4 -50.06 1.23 8.18
C GLN A 4 -49.82 2.69 7.78
N THR A 5 -50.43 3.64 8.49
CA THR A 5 -50.30 5.08 8.18
C THR A 5 -49.12 5.68 8.94
N GLU A 6 -48.93 5.29 10.20
CA GLU A 6 -47.77 5.67 11.03
C GLU A 6 -46.45 5.14 10.45
N ASP A 7 -46.41 3.88 9.99
CA ASP A 7 -45.23 3.30 9.32
C ASP A 7 -44.89 4.05 8.02
N ARG A 8 -45.88 4.62 7.33
CA ARG A 8 -45.69 5.32 6.06
C ARG A 8 -45.21 6.76 6.25
N GLU A 9 -45.67 7.44 7.29
CA GLU A 9 -45.17 8.77 7.68
C GLU A 9 -43.73 8.68 8.19
N LEU A 10 -43.41 7.66 8.98
CA LEU A 10 -42.05 7.41 9.49
C LEU A 10 -41.05 7.11 8.36
N VAL A 11 -41.46 6.36 7.33
CA VAL A 11 -40.65 6.11 6.13
C VAL A 11 -40.44 7.39 5.28
N LEU A 12 -41.44 8.28 5.21
CA LEU A 12 -41.32 9.55 4.48
C LEU A 12 -40.40 10.54 5.19
N GLU A 13 -40.42 10.57 6.52
CA GLU A 13 -39.52 11.37 7.35
C GLU A 13 -38.06 10.89 7.21
N GLN A 14 -37.84 9.56 7.31
CA GLN A 14 -36.53 8.95 7.07
C GLN A 14 -36.00 9.22 5.66
N TYR A 15 -36.87 9.22 4.63
CA TYR A 15 -36.48 9.55 3.26
C TYR A 15 -36.09 11.03 3.11
N ALA A 16 -36.82 11.94 3.75
CA ALA A 16 -36.52 13.36 3.73
C ALA A 16 -35.17 13.66 4.41
N ASP A 17 -34.90 13.03 5.56
CA ASP A 17 -33.65 13.16 6.28
C ASP A 17 -32.46 12.61 5.48
N ALA A 18 -32.61 11.42 4.88
CA ALA A 18 -31.59 10.84 4.01
C ALA A 18 -31.26 11.76 2.82
N LYS A 19 -32.27 12.40 2.21
CA LYS A 19 -32.08 13.35 1.11
C LYS A 19 -31.30 14.60 1.54
N VAL A 20 -31.56 15.13 2.74
CA VAL A 20 -30.83 16.27 3.29
C VAL A 20 -29.36 15.90 3.52
N VAL A 21 -29.10 14.74 4.13
CA VAL A 21 -27.75 14.23 4.36
C VAL A 21 -26.98 14.08 3.04
N LEU A 22 -27.60 13.48 2.02
CA LEU A 22 -27.00 13.33 0.68
C LEU A 22 -26.69 14.68 0.02
N GLN A 23 -27.60 15.66 0.12
CA GLN A 23 -27.36 16.98 -0.46
C GLN A 23 -26.22 17.73 0.25
N CYS A 24 -26.13 17.61 1.58
CA CYS A 24 -25.03 18.17 2.36
C CYS A 24 -23.69 17.53 1.99
N ALA A 25 -23.65 16.21 1.87
CA ALA A 25 -22.51 15.42 1.41
C ALA A 25 -22.06 15.88 0.00
N PHE A 26 -22.99 15.96 -0.95
CA PHE A 26 -22.71 16.42 -2.31
C PHE A 26 -22.16 17.85 -2.36
N ASN A 27 -22.77 18.78 -1.63
CA ASN A 27 -22.33 20.17 -1.58
C ASN A 27 -20.92 20.31 -0.99
N ARG A 28 -20.59 19.51 0.04
CA ARG A 28 -19.26 19.48 0.65
C ARG A 28 -18.22 18.93 -0.32
N SER A 29 -18.50 17.80 -0.97
CA SER A 29 -17.66 17.21 -2.00
C SER A 29 -17.37 18.19 -3.15
N MET A 30 -18.40 18.86 -3.67
CA MET A 30 -18.25 19.88 -4.71
C MET A 30 -17.39 21.06 -4.25
N LYS A 31 -17.48 21.45 -2.97
CA LYS A 31 -16.63 22.51 -2.40
C LYS A 31 -15.17 22.06 -2.29
N GLU A 32 -14.92 20.83 -1.83
CA GLU A 32 -13.59 20.23 -1.72
C GLU A 32 -12.93 20.12 -3.11
N SER A 33 -13.62 19.53 -4.09
CA SER A 33 -13.17 19.47 -5.49
C SER A 33 -12.84 20.85 -6.09
N ARG A 34 -13.67 21.87 -5.82
CA ARG A 34 -13.39 23.26 -6.23
C ARG A 34 -12.16 23.84 -5.53
N MET A 35 -11.93 23.53 -4.26
CA MET A 35 -10.75 24.00 -3.54
C MET A 35 -9.47 23.36 -4.07
N GLU A 36 -9.51 22.06 -4.41
CA GLU A 36 -8.39 21.36 -5.04
C GLU A 36 -8.07 21.93 -6.42
N THR A 37 -9.06 21.99 -7.31
CA THR A 37 -8.87 22.46 -8.69
C THR A 37 -8.47 23.93 -8.80
N SER A 38 -8.82 24.76 -7.80
CA SER A 38 -8.42 26.17 -7.76
C SER A 38 -7.10 26.43 -7.03
N GLY A 39 -6.43 25.40 -6.49
CA GLY A 39 -5.19 25.54 -5.70
C GLY A 39 -5.40 26.04 -4.26
N LYS A 40 -6.62 26.46 -3.90
CA LYS A 40 -6.94 26.94 -2.54
C LYS A 40 -6.72 25.90 -1.45
N ALA A 41 -6.89 24.61 -1.79
CA ALA A 41 -6.56 23.50 -0.88
C ALA A 41 -5.06 23.52 -0.52
N THR A 42 -4.20 23.58 -1.54
CA THR A 42 -2.74 23.70 -1.38
C THR A 42 -2.35 24.93 -0.58
N ASP A 43 -2.94 26.09 -0.83
CA ASP A 43 -2.66 27.32 -0.09
C ASP A 43 -3.05 27.22 1.40
N LEU A 44 -4.18 26.60 1.70
CA LEU A 44 -4.64 26.39 3.06
C LEU A 44 -3.73 25.41 3.80
N LEU A 45 -3.40 24.28 3.17
CA LEU A 45 -2.50 23.27 3.73
C LEU A 45 -1.08 23.84 3.94
N SER A 46 -0.57 24.62 2.99
CA SER A 46 0.75 25.25 3.09
C SER A 46 0.84 26.18 4.31
N ARG A 47 -0.21 26.97 4.55
CA ARG A 47 -0.30 27.82 5.75
C ARG A 47 -0.40 27.00 7.04
N ALA A 48 -1.15 25.91 7.02
CA ALA A 48 -1.26 25.01 8.17
C ALA A 48 0.09 24.35 8.49
N PHE A 49 0.81 23.83 7.49
CA PHE A 49 2.12 23.22 7.67
C PHE A 49 3.16 24.23 8.16
N ALA A 50 3.15 25.45 7.60
CA ALA A 50 4.01 26.53 8.07
C ALA A 50 3.75 26.91 9.54
N ALA A 51 2.48 26.89 9.99
CA ALA A 51 2.14 27.13 11.39
C ALA A 51 2.62 25.98 12.30
N VAL A 52 2.53 24.73 11.84
CA VAL A 52 2.98 23.55 12.60
C VAL A 52 4.50 23.53 12.75
N LYS A 53 5.25 24.07 11.78
CA LYS A 53 6.71 24.18 11.82
C LYS A 53 7.25 24.85 13.10
N ILE A 54 6.47 25.72 13.73
CA ILE A 54 6.85 26.47 14.95
C ILE A 54 7.04 25.55 16.16
N TYR A 55 6.34 24.40 16.21
CA TYR A 55 6.36 23.54 17.40
C TYR A 55 7.65 22.72 17.56
N ASN A 56 8.56 22.72 16.59
CA ASN A 56 9.87 22.04 16.62
C ASN A 56 9.83 20.58 17.12
N ILE A 57 8.74 19.87 16.82
CA ILE A 57 8.55 18.46 17.13
C ILE A 57 8.60 17.62 15.85
N PRO A 58 9.04 16.36 15.92
CA PRO A 58 8.86 15.40 14.83
C PRO A 58 7.38 15.26 14.45
N VAL A 59 7.05 15.46 13.18
CA VAL A 59 5.69 15.32 12.66
C VAL A 59 5.68 14.30 11.53
N THR A 60 4.65 13.45 11.52
CA THR A 60 4.35 12.53 10.43
C THR A 60 3.15 13.05 9.64
N LEU A 61 3.31 13.19 8.33
CA LEU A 61 2.20 13.46 7.42
C LEU A 61 1.57 12.13 7.00
N GLN A 62 0.31 11.91 7.39
CA GLN A 62 -0.50 10.79 6.91
C GLN A 62 -1.55 11.32 5.95
N VAL A 63 -1.50 10.85 4.70
CA VAL A 63 -2.49 11.16 3.68
C VAL A 63 -3.24 9.89 3.36
N THR A 64 -4.55 9.93 3.51
CA THR A 64 -5.44 8.82 3.18
C THR A 64 -6.53 9.35 2.25
N SER A 65 -6.85 8.58 1.21
CA SER A 65 -8.00 8.85 0.37
C SER A 65 -9.30 8.24 0.94
N ASP A 66 -9.33 7.85 2.23
CA ASP A 66 -10.53 7.37 2.92
C ASP A 66 -11.44 8.55 3.31
N PRO A 67 -12.72 8.58 2.91
CA PRO A 67 -13.71 9.40 3.60
C PRO A 67 -13.83 8.95 5.07
N TRP A 68 -13.57 9.86 6.01
CA TRP A 68 -13.70 9.64 7.45
C TRP A 68 -15.00 8.92 7.86
N ALA A 69 -14.99 8.29 9.05
CA ALA A 69 -16.11 7.55 9.66
C ALA A 69 -17.47 8.27 9.66
N ASP A 70 -17.50 9.61 9.58
CA ASP A 70 -18.73 10.40 9.46
C ASP A 70 -19.47 10.21 8.12
N TRP A 71 -18.90 9.46 7.16
CA TRP A 71 -19.43 9.21 5.82
C TRP A 71 -19.95 7.78 5.60
N GLU A 72 -19.91 6.89 6.61
CA GLU A 72 -20.48 5.54 6.54
C GLU A 72 -21.92 5.52 5.96
N PRO A 73 -22.85 6.42 6.37
CA PRO A 73 -24.22 6.41 5.83
C PRO A 73 -24.29 6.70 4.33
N VAL A 74 -23.35 7.46 3.78
CA VAL A 74 -23.30 7.84 2.37
C VAL A 74 -22.66 6.72 1.53
N ARG A 75 -21.59 6.07 2.04
CA ARG A 75 -21.00 4.86 1.41
C ARG A 75 -22.04 3.75 1.25
N HIS A 76 -22.88 3.52 2.26
CA HIS A 76 -23.91 2.48 2.21
C HIS A 76 -25.01 2.77 1.15
N LEU A 77 -25.26 4.04 0.82
CA LEU A 77 -26.23 4.43 -0.21
C LEU A 77 -25.68 4.24 -1.63
N ASP A 78 -24.38 4.44 -1.85
CA ASP A 78 -23.73 4.13 -3.13
C ASP A 78 -23.62 2.61 -3.37
N TRP A 79 -23.37 1.82 -2.33
CA TRP A 79 -23.23 0.36 -2.44
C TRP A 79 -24.54 -0.37 -2.81
N HIS A 80 -25.71 0.24 -2.56
CA HIS A 80 -27.02 -0.35 -2.88
C HIS A 80 -27.62 0.11 -4.22
N ARG A 81 -26.85 0.81 -5.06
CA ARG A 81 -27.27 1.20 -6.41
C ARG A 81 -27.01 0.10 -7.43
N ASP A 82 -27.73 -1.01 -7.29
CA ASP A 82 -27.91 -1.94 -8.40
C ASP A 82 -28.74 -1.26 -9.52
N ASP A 83 -28.07 -1.01 -10.65
CA ASP A 83 -28.55 -0.96 -12.03
C ASP A 83 -29.79 -0.11 -12.42
N THR A 84 -30.41 0.64 -11.51
CA THR A 84 -31.72 1.26 -11.76
C THR A 84 -31.81 2.72 -11.32
N SER A 85 -31.08 3.62 -11.99
CA SER A 85 -31.54 4.97 -12.38
C SER A 85 -30.37 5.87 -12.77
N GLY A 86 -30.52 6.57 -13.90
CA GLY A 86 -29.51 7.44 -14.53
C GLY A 86 -29.14 8.73 -13.78
N PHE A 87 -29.06 8.68 -12.45
CA PHE A 87 -28.42 9.73 -11.65
C PHE A 87 -26.97 9.31 -11.39
N ASN A 88 -26.07 9.66 -12.30
CA ASN A 88 -24.61 9.59 -12.12
C ASN A 88 -24.18 10.60 -11.03
N LEU A 89 -24.44 10.27 -9.77
CA LEU A 89 -23.77 10.86 -8.63
C LEU A 89 -22.58 9.96 -8.30
N LYS A 90 -21.62 9.85 -9.22
CA LYS A 90 -20.30 9.34 -8.83
C LYS A 90 -19.79 10.28 -7.73
N PRO A 91 -19.52 9.81 -6.50
CA PRO A 91 -19.08 10.69 -5.45
C PRO A 91 -17.77 11.35 -5.89
N ALA A 92 -17.82 12.67 -6.07
CA ALA A 92 -16.68 13.54 -6.33
C ALA A 92 -15.77 13.71 -5.09
N LEU A 93 -15.69 12.67 -4.25
CA LEU A 93 -14.89 12.60 -3.03
C LEU A 93 -13.56 11.94 -3.34
N GLU A 94 -12.89 12.43 -4.38
CA GLU A 94 -11.52 12.05 -4.69
C GLU A 94 -10.61 12.92 -3.82
N PHE A 95 -10.29 12.50 -2.60
CA PHE A 95 -9.23 13.17 -1.84
C PHE A 95 -7.89 12.90 -2.52
N LYS A 96 -7.27 13.95 -3.06
CA LYS A 96 -6.02 13.83 -3.84
C LYS A 96 -4.80 13.95 -2.93
N ILE A 97 -3.79 13.14 -3.20
CA ILE A 97 -2.49 13.22 -2.51
C ILE A 97 -1.73 14.49 -2.91
N GLN A 98 -1.92 14.97 -4.14
CA GLN A 98 -1.14 16.06 -4.73
C GLN A 98 -1.12 17.35 -3.90
N PRO A 99 -2.26 17.91 -3.44
CA PRO A 99 -2.26 19.16 -2.67
C PRO A 99 -1.43 19.08 -1.37
N CYS A 100 -1.34 17.89 -0.76
CA CYS A 100 -0.52 17.67 0.43
C CYS A 100 0.99 17.68 0.10
N LEU A 101 1.38 17.07 -1.01
CA LEU A 101 2.78 17.09 -1.47
C LEU A 101 3.19 18.50 -1.90
N ASP A 102 2.32 19.19 -2.65
CA ASP A 102 2.56 20.57 -3.08
C ASP A 102 2.68 21.49 -1.85
N ALA A 103 1.83 21.29 -0.84
CA ALA A 103 1.89 22.07 0.39
C ALA A 103 3.16 21.79 1.20
N MET A 104 3.63 20.54 1.23
CA MET A 104 4.91 20.18 1.86
C MET A 104 6.08 20.90 1.18
N ALA A 105 6.11 20.90 -0.15
CA ALA A 105 7.09 21.62 -0.96
C ALA A 105 7.01 23.15 -0.75
N ASN A 106 5.84 23.76 -0.94
CA ASN A 106 5.62 25.20 -0.84
C ASN A 106 5.94 25.77 0.55
N SER A 107 5.60 25.03 1.61
CA SER A 107 5.88 25.45 2.99
C SER A 107 7.30 25.14 3.46
N LYS A 108 8.08 24.39 2.67
CA LYS A 108 9.39 23.85 3.06
C LYS A 108 9.33 23.17 4.43
N MET A 109 8.29 22.37 4.64
CA MET A 109 8.07 21.63 5.89
C MET A 109 8.87 20.32 5.85
N HIS A 110 9.71 20.11 6.86
CA HIS A 110 10.49 18.87 7.00
C HIS A 110 9.77 17.93 7.96
N PHE A 111 8.87 17.12 7.41
CA PHE A 111 8.28 16.02 8.15
C PHE A 111 9.33 14.95 8.44
N THR A 112 9.22 14.30 9.60
CA THR A 112 10.04 13.13 9.93
C THR A 112 9.44 11.85 9.38
N GLY A 113 8.13 11.84 9.08
CA GLY A 113 7.45 10.70 8.50
C GLY A 113 6.50 11.11 7.38
N LEU A 114 6.41 10.29 6.34
CA LEU A 114 5.45 10.43 5.24
C LEU A 114 4.76 9.08 5.01
N ASN A 115 3.46 9.03 5.23
CA ASN A 115 2.63 7.86 5.04
C ASN A 115 1.55 8.18 4.00
N LEU A 116 1.64 7.56 2.84
CA LEU A 116 0.69 7.73 1.74
C LEU A 116 -0.14 6.46 1.60
N LEU A 117 -1.43 6.56 1.88
CA LEU A 117 -2.41 5.49 1.72
C LEU A 117 -3.36 5.87 0.57
N VAL A 118 -3.22 5.20 -0.56
CA VAL A 118 -4.15 5.23 -1.68
C VAL A 118 -5.18 4.14 -1.42
N ASN A 119 -6.47 4.44 -1.39
CA ASN A 119 -7.54 3.46 -1.17
C ASN A 119 -8.19 2.96 -2.46
N ASP A 120 -9.01 1.93 -2.29
CA ASP A 120 -9.58 1.08 -3.34
C ASP A 120 -10.91 1.57 -3.93
N ASP A 121 -11.47 2.64 -3.38
CA ASP A 121 -12.81 3.08 -3.79
C ASP A 121 -12.73 3.77 -5.15
N MET A 122 -12.77 2.98 -6.23
CA MET A 122 -13.54 3.22 -7.45
C MET A 122 -13.46 1.98 -8.33
N ASP A 123 -14.62 1.35 -8.55
CA ASP A 123 -14.82 0.23 -9.47
C ASP A 123 -14.01 0.40 -10.78
N THR A 124 -13.22 -0.63 -11.05
CA THR A 124 -12.32 -0.82 -12.20
C THR A 124 -13.03 -0.96 -13.55
N LEU A 125 -14.27 -0.50 -13.67
CA LEU A 125 -15.08 -0.65 -14.89
C LEU A 125 -15.07 0.58 -15.79
N ASP A 126 -14.55 1.72 -15.33
CA ASP A 126 -14.45 2.90 -16.18
C ASP A 126 -13.00 3.14 -16.64
N GLU A 127 -12.81 3.20 -17.96
CA GLU A 127 -11.61 3.70 -18.64
C GLU A 127 -11.24 5.16 -18.23
N LEU A 128 -12.04 5.79 -17.36
CA LEU A 128 -11.86 7.11 -16.77
C LEU A 128 -11.13 7.12 -15.41
N VAL A 129 -10.65 5.98 -14.89
CA VAL A 129 -9.85 5.90 -13.64
C VAL A 129 -8.43 6.44 -13.86
N VAL A 130 -8.37 7.72 -14.23
CA VAL A 130 -7.16 8.54 -14.39
C VAL A 130 -6.73 9.13 -13.02
N PHE A 131 -7.55 9.02 -11.97
CA PHE A 131 -7.35 9.73 -10.70
C PHE A 131 -6.73 8.91 -9.55
N ARG A 132 -5.66 8.16 -9.83
CA ARG A 132 -4.72 7.66 -8.80
C ARG A 132 -3.28 8.21 -9.00
N SER A 133 -3.11 9.39 -9.61
CA SER A 133 -1.78 10.01 -9.76
C SER A 133 -1.54 11.15 -8.77
N PHE A 134 -0.42 11.03 -8.07
CA PHE A 134 0.38 12.17 -7.65
C PHE A 134 1.63 12.20 -8.52
N ASP A 135 2.16 13.40 -8.74
CA ASP A 135 3.32 13.66 -9.57
C ASP A 135 4.28 14.62 -8.85
N VAL A 136 5.55 14.23 -8.76
CA VAL A 136 6.63 15.06 -8.23
C VAL A 136 7.74 15.31 -9.26
N GLU A 137 7.59 14.85 -10.51
CA GLU A 137 8.60 15.01 -11.56
C GLU A 137 8.78 16.50 -11.93
N GLY A 138 7.70 17.28 -11.90
CA GLY A 138 7.72 18.72 -12.20
C GLY A 138 8.28 19.61 -11.08
N TYR A 139 8.69 19.05 -9.94
CA TYR A 139 9.19 19.83 -8.81
C TYR A 139 10.62 20.30 -9.06
N PHE A 140 10.94 21.51 -8.59
CA PHE A 140 12.33 21.96 -8.55
C PHE A 140 13.13 21.16 -7.52
N GLU A 141 14.44 21.00 -7.71
CA GLU A 141 15.30 20.22 -6.81
C GLU A 141 15.29 20.81 -5.37
N GLU A 142 15.15 22.13 -5.23
CA GLU A 142 15.01 22.78 -3.93
C GLU A 142 13.71 22.40 -3.21
N ASP A 143 12.64 22.12 -3.95
CA ASP A 143 11.37 21.63 -3.41
C ASP A 143 11.48 20.17 -3.00
N LEU A 144 12.13 19.34 -3.81
CA LEU A 144 12.38 17.93 -3.52
C LEU A 144 13.25 17.69 -2.29
N SER A 145 14.06 18.68 -1.88
CA SER A 145 14.91 18.60 -0.69
C SER A 145 14.13 18.31 0.61
N VAL A 146 12.83 18.62 0.66
CA VAL A 146 11.96 18.35 1.82
C VAL A 146 11.89 16.87 2.18
N PHE A 147 12.04 15.97 1.21
CA PHE A 147 12.00 14.52 1.42
C PHE A 147 13.29 13.96 2.04
N SER A 148 14.41 14.70 1.97
CA SER A 148 15.71 14.21 2.46
C SER A 148 15.77 13.96 3.96
N GLY A 149 14.99 14.72 4.73
CA GLY A 149 14.90 14.61 6.19
C GLY A 149 13.93 13.53 6.70
N LEU A 150 13.26 12.80 5.81
CA LEU A 150 12.33 11.75 6.21
C LEU A 150 13.07 10.61 6.91
N LYS A 151 12.61 10.27 8.11
CA LYS A 151 13.03 9.09 8.88
C LYS A 151 12.15 7.87 8.61
N SER A 152 10.89 8.07 8.25
CA SER A 152 9.99 6.99 7.86
C SER A 152 9.25 7.33 6.57
N VAL A 153 9.24 6.42 5.62
CA VAL A 153 8.44 6.53 4.39
C VAL A 153 7.59 5.28 4.26
N ALA A 154 6.27 5.46 4.24
CA ALA A 154 5.30 4.39 4.02
C ALA A 154 4.43 4.70 2.82
N PHE A 155 4.24 3.70 1.98
CA PHE A 155 3.32 3.77 0.86
C PHE A 155 2.45 2.52 0.83
N GLU A 156 1.13 2.70 0.75
CA GLU A 156 0.16 1.62 0.68
C GLU A 156 -0.88 1.91 -0.42
N ALA A 157 -1.06 0.96 -1.34
CA ALA A 157 -2.06 1.03 -2.38
C ALA A 157 -2.67 -0.36 -2.66
N PRO A 158 -4.00 -0.52 -2.72
CA PRO A 158 -4.60 -1.80 -3.00
C PRO A 158 -4.43 -2.21 -4.47
N GLU A 159 -4.40 -1.26 -5.42
CA GLU A 159 -4.20 -1.59 -6.84
C GLU A 159 -2.84 -1.18 -7.40
N MET A 160 -2.61 -1.57 -8.66
CA MET A 160 -1.49 -1.08 -9.43
C MET A 160 -1.56 0.44 -9.55
N LEU A 161 -0.48 1.10 -9.13
CA LEU A 161 -0.31 2.51 -9.39
C LEU A 161 -0.19 2.73 -10.89
N ASN A 162 -0.71 3.87 -11.35
CA ASN A 162 -0.35 4.34 -12.68
C ASN A 162 1.15 4.64 -12.75
N PRO A 163 1.76 4.63 -13.95
CA PRO A 163 3.19 4.82 -14.10
C PRO A 163 3.71 6.12 -13.46
N VAL A 164 2.97 7.22 -13.54
CA VAL A 164 3.38 8.53 -13.00
C VAL A 164 3.50 8.49 -11.47
N ALA A 165 2.51 7.94 -10.78
CA ALA A 165 2.56 7.75 -9.32
C ALA A 165 3.69 6.80 -8.92
N LEU A 166 3.92 5.74 -9.71
CA LEU A 166 5.02 4.81 -9.47
C LEU A 166 6.38 5.50 -9.60
N GLU A 167 6.61 6.30 -10.64
CA GLU A 167 7.84 7.09 -10.79
C GLU A 167 8.02 8.07 -9.63
N SER A 168 6.96 8.78 -9.27
CA SER A 168 6.96 9.76 -8.19
C SER A 168 7.28 9.13 -6.84
N MET A 169 6.68 7.99 -6.55
CA MET A 169 7.01 7.20 -5.35
C MET A 169 8.47 6.73 -5.37
N THR A 170 8.93 6.21 -6.51
CA THR A 170 10.31 5.76 -6.70
C THR A 170 11.27 6.92 -6.43
N ARG A 171 10.93 8.14 -6.90
CA ARG A 171 11.68 9.37 -6.66
C ARG A 171 11.71 9.75 -5.19
N ILE A 172 10.57 9.73 -4.49
CA ILE A 172 10.51 10.01 -3.04
C ILE A 172 11.40 9.05 -2.25
N PHE A 173 11.34 7.74 -2.53
CA PHE A 173 12.22 6.76 -1.88
C PHE A 173 13.71 7.03 -2.13
N SER A 174 14.07 7.51 -3.33
CA SER A 174 15.46 7.88 -3.65
C SER A 174 15.94 9.14 -2.94
N LEU A 175 15.03 10.05 -2.63
CA LEU A 175 15.33 11.31 -1.97
C LEU A 175 15.41 11.18 -0.45
N ALA A 176 14.71 10.19 0.14
CA ALA A 176 14.65 9.93 1.57
C ALA A 176 15.95 9.33 2.15
N LYS A 177 17.06 10.08 2.05
CA LYS A 177 18.42 9.64 2.42
C LYS A 177 18.61 9.36 3.91
N SER A 178 17.77 9.93 4.78
CA SER A 178 17.81 9.71 6.23
C SER A 178 16.78 8.68 6.72
N ALA A 179 16.14 7.93 5.81
CA ALA A 179 15.10 6.99 6.19
C ALA A 179 15.66 5.86 7.06
N GLU A 180 15.08 5.68 8.24
CA GLU A 180 15.32 4.56 9.15
C GLU A 180 14.29 3.44 8.92
N THR A 181 13.08 3.80 8.48
CA THR A 181 11.98 2.86 8.21
C THR A 181 11.43 3.06 6.80
N ILE A 182 11.32 1.97 6.04
CA ILE A 182 10.63 1.93 4.75
C ILE A 182 9.51 0.91 4.80
N SER A 183 8.31 1.33 4.41
CA SER A 183 7.14 0.47 4.28
C SER A 183 6.55 0.61 2.88
N PHE A 184 6.34 -0.51 2.21
CA PHE A 184 5.67 -0.55 0.92
C PHE A 184 4.66 -1.70 0.90
N ALA A 185 3.43 -1.35 0.56
CA ALA A 185 2.33 -2.27 0.43
C ALA A 185 1.64 -2.01 -0.90
N GLN A 186 1.55 -3.03 -1.73
CA GLN A 186 0.73 -2.96 -2.93
C GLN A 186 0.00 -4.27 -3.10
N ASP A 187 -1.34 -4.33 -3.13
CA ASP A 187 -2.06 -5.62 -3.31
C ASP A 187 -2.03 -6.10 -4.78
N ASN A 188 -0.81 -6.20 -5.32
CA ASN A 188 -0.51 -6.51 -6.71
C ASN A 188 -0.23 -8.00 -6.96
N LEU A 189 -0.33 -8.84 -5.93
CA LEU A 189 0.03 -10.24 -6.02
C LEU A 189 -1.01 -11.11 -6.74
N PHE A 190 -2.26 -10.66 -6.80
CA PHE A 190 -3.37 -11.56 -7.13
C PHE A 190 -4.34 -10.95 -8.13
N GLU A 191 -4.12 -11.21 -9.43
CA GLU A 191 -5.23 -11.18 -10.40
C GLU A 191 -6.01 -12.49 -10.27
N LYS A 192 -7.33 -12.40 -10.02
CA LYS A 192 -8.21 -13.56 -9.90
C LYS A 192 -8.51 -14.10 -11.30
N VAL A 193 -7.57 -14.83 -11.90
CA VAL A 193 -7.78 -15.44 -13.22
C VAL A 193 -8.39 -16.84 -13.04
N CYS A 194 -9.59 -17.02 -13.62
CA CYS A 194 -10.43 -18.21 -13.75
C CYS A 194 -9.99 -19.54 -13.10
N GLY A 195 -10.87 -20.07 -12.24
CA GLY A 195 -10.88 -21.48 -11.84
C GLY A 195 -10.06 -21.80 -10.59
N ASP A 196 -10.51 -21.31 -9.43
CA ASP A 196 -10.38 -21.78 -8.03
C ASP A 196 -9.12 -22.53 -7.50
N ARG A 197 -8.00 -22.64 -8.23
CA ARG A 197 -6.79 -23.33 -7.71
C ARG A 197 -5.47 -22.59 -7.91
N TYR A 198 -5.37 -21.67 -8.86
CA TYR A 198 -4.09 -21.00 -9.18
C TYR A 198 -4.30 -19.51 -9.41
N ARG A 199 -3.48 -18.68 -8.76
CA ARG A 199 -3.42 -17.24 -9.03
C ARG A 199 -2.21 -16.98 -9.89
N CYS A 200 -2.44 -16.45 -11.09
CA CYS A 200 -1.40 -16.12 -12.04
C CYS A 200 -1.18 -14.61 -12.10
N PHE A 201 0.05 -14.18 -12.36
CA PHE A 201 0.38 -12.77 -12.45
C PHE A 201 1.52 -12.54 -13.45
N TRP A 202 1.55 -11.30 -13.94
CA TRP A 202 2.43 -10.82 -14.99
C TRP A 202 3.85 -10.55 -14.49
N PRO A 203 4.92 -10.90 -15.25
CA PRO A 203 6.31 -10.62 -14.89
C PRO A 203 6.61 -9.16 -14.52
N GLU A 204 5.93 -8.23 -15.17
CA GLU A 204 6.06 -6.78 -15.01
C GLU A 204 5.82 -6.35 -13.57
N ARG A 205 5.01 -7.12 -12.81
CA ARG A 205 4.77 -6.89 -11.38
C ARG A 205 6.05 -7.02 -10.56
N PHE A 206 6.94 -7.96 -10.91
CA PHE A 206 8.25 -8.06 -10.26
C PHE A 206 9.13 -6.87 -10.63
N ASP A 207 9.09 -6.41 -11.87
CA ASP A 207 9.96 -5.32 -12.33
C ASP A 207 9.60 -4.00 -11.64
N ILE A 208 8.32 -3.79 -11.33
CA ILE A 208 7.83 -2.69 -10.49
C ILE A 208 8.41 -2.76 -9.08
N SER A 209 8.20 -3.88 -8.38
CA SER A 209 8.76 -4.09 -7.04
C SER A 209 10.28 -3.93 -7.03
N ASP A 210 10.94 -4.51 -8.02
CA ASP A 210 12.39 -4.48 -8.19
C ASP A 210 12.90 -3.05 -8.39
N LYS A 211 12.17 -2.23 -9.16
CA LYS A 211 12.46 -0.81 -9.36
C LYS A 211 12.34 -0.01 -8.06
N ILE A 212 11.30 -0.26 -7.27
CA ILE A 212 11.07 0.40 -5.98
C ILE A 212 12.20 0.05 -5.00
N LEU A 213 12.53 -1.23 -4.87
CA LEU A 213 13.60 -1.65 -3.96
C LEU A 213 14.96 -1.06 -4.35
N ARG A 214 15.25 -0.94 -5.65
CA ARG A 214 16.48 -0.31 -6.15
C ARG A 214 16.55 1.19 -5.89
N SER A 215 15.41 1.88 -5.75
CA SER A 215 15.43 3.32 -5.51
C SER A 215 15.75 3.69 -4.07
N ILE A 216 15.70 2.76 -3.12
CA ILE A 216 16.02 3.03 -1.71
C ILE A 216 17.52 3.38 -1.57
N GLN A 217 17.81 4.66 -1.38
CA GLN A 217 19.18 5.18 -1.25
C GLN A 217 19.65 5.41 0.19
N SER A 218 18.76 5.35 1.18
CA SER A 218 19.15 5.54 2.59
C SER A 218 20.21 4.54 3.05
N ASP A 219 21.13 4.98 3.89
CA ASP A 219 22.12 4.12 4.58
C ASP A 219 21.76 3.91 6.07
N CYS A 220 20.64 4.48 6.53
CA CYS A 220 20.21 4.46 7.93
C CYS A 220 19.13 3.41 8.23
N ILE A 221 18.80 2.53 7.28
CA ILE A 221 17.67 1.61 7.38
C ILE A 221 17.85 0.63 8.55
N THR A 222 16.86 0.62 9.44
CA THR A 222 16.72 -0.31 10.57
C THR A 222 15.44 -1.14 10.49
N ALA A 223 14.43 -0.68 9.74
CA ALA A 223 13.17 -1.40 9.58
C ALA A 223 12.72 -1.43 8.12
N LEU A 224 12.38 -2.63 7.64
CA LEU A 224 11.79 -2.86 6.33
C LEU A 224 10.43 -3.55 6.49
N GLU A 225 9.42 -3.00 5.84
CA GLU A 225 8.07 -3.56 5.82
C GLU A 225 7.57 -3.69 4.39
N PHE A 226 7.33 -4.92 3.96
CA PHE A 226 6.85 -5.24 2.63
C PHE A 226 5.55 -6.03 2.74
N LYS A 227 4.53 -5.60 2.00
CA LYS A 227 3.23 -6.26 2.00
C LYS A 227 2.73 -6.45 0.57
N ALA A 228 2.15 -7.63 0.35
CA ALA A 228 1.40 -8.00 -0.83
C ALA A 228 2.16 -7.90 -2.17
N MET A 229 3.49 -7.99 -2.18
CA MET A 229 4.33 -7.71 -3.36
C MET A 229 5.13 -8.92 -3.88
N PRO A 230 5.28 -9.10 -5.22
CA PRO A 230 6.22 -10.06 -5.80
C PRO A 230 7.64 -9.46 -5.86
N ILE A 231 8.67 -10.24 -5.55
CA ILE A 231 10.07 -9.78 -5.46
C ILE A 231 11.04 -10.84 -6.01
N SER A 232 12.10 -10.39 -6.67
CA SER A 232 13.23 -11.24 -7.06
C SER A 232 14.13 -11.60 -5.87
N LYS A 233 14.50 -12.89 -5.70
CA LYS A 233 15.47 -13.31 -4.66
C LYS A 233 16.75 -12.47 -4.67
N THR A 234 17.28 -12.20 -5.85
CA THR A 234 18.53 -11.43 -6.01
C THR A 234 18.42 -10.04 -5.40
N LEU A 235 17.30 -9.33 -5.61
CA LEU A 235 17.13 -7.99 -5.05
C LEU A 235 16.82 -8.01 -3.56
N LEU A 236 15.95 -8.92 -3.10
CA LEU A 236 15.69 -9.07 -1.67
C LEU A 236 16.98 -9.38 -0.90
N SER A 237 17.80 -10.31 -1.42
CA SER A 237 19.08 -10.66 -0.81
C SER A 237 20.09 -9.51 -0.88
N GLY A 238 20.14 -8.78 -2.00
CA GLY A 238 20.98 -7.59 -2.14
C GLY A 238 20.62 -6.50 -1.12
N LEU A 239 19.32 -6.27 -0.91
CA LEU A 239 18.80 -5.33 0.08
C LEU A 239 19.15 -5.75 1.50
N PHE A 240 18.91 -7.02 1.87
CA PHE A 240 19.30 -7.52 3.19
C PHE A 240 20.80 -7.49 3.41
N ASN A 241 21.61 -7.76 2.38
CA ASN A 241 23.06 -7.64 2.49
C ASN A 241 23.51 -6.19 2.66
N LYS A 242 22.87 -5.22 1.98
CA LYS A 242 23.15 -3.79 2.13
C LYS A 242 22.96 -3.34 3.58
N TYR A 243 21.88 -3.78 4.23
CA TYR A 243 21.52 -3.35 5.59
C TYR A 243 21.80 -4.39 6.68
N LYS A 244 22.65 -5.40 6.41
CA LYS A 244 22.83 -6.54 7.32
C LYS A 244 23.22 -6.17 8.75
N ASN A 245 23.98 -5.09 8.90
CA ASN A 245 24.52 -4.63 10.18
C ASN A 245 23.58 -3.65 10.90
N THR A 246 22.55 -3.12 10.25
CA THR A 246 21.65 -2.10 10.80
C THR A 246 20.22 -2.60 10.96
N LEU A 247 19.81 -3.60 10.18
CA LEU A 247 18.44 -4.08 10.13
C LEU A 247 18.02 -4.76 11.45
N GLU A 248 17.04 -4.15 12.12
CA GLU A 248 16.49 -4.58 13.41
C GLU A 248 15.09 -5.19 13.27
N SER A 249 14.33 -4.80 12.25
CA SER A 249 12.94 -5.22 12.03
C SER A 249 12.69 -5.58 10.57
N VAL A 250 12.08 -6.74 10.34
CA VAL A 250 11.60 -7.16 9.02
C VAL A 250 10.15 -7.61 9.10
N VAL A 251 9.28 -6.96 8.35
CA VAL A 251 7.88 -7.33 8.17
C VAL A 251 7.72 -7.73 6.70
N MET A 252 7.30 -8.96 6.46
CA MET A 252 6.98 -9.49 5.14
C MET A 252 5.65 -10.22 5.22
N TRP A 253 4.66 -9.71 4.50
CA TRP A 253 3.33 -10.30 4.47
C TRP A 253 2.87 -10.44 3.03
N ARG A 254 2.40 -11.63 2.63
CA ARG A 254 2.00 -11.90 1.24
C ARG A 254 3.13 -11.50 0.31
N ILE A 255 4.21 -12.26 0.26
CA ILE A 255 5.36 -11.95 -0.62
C ILE A 255 5.60 -13.10 -1.57
N GLY A 256 5.59 -12.82 -2.88
CA GLY A 256 5.89 -13.80 -3.92
C GLY A 256 7.36 -13.77 -4.33
N LEU A 257 8.12 -14.81 -4.06
CA LEU A 257 9.54 -14.88 -4.38
C LEU A 257 9.79 -15.58 -5.72
N ARG A 258 10.43 -14.93 -6.69
CA ARG A 258 10.94 -15.60 -7.91
C ARG A 258 12.42 -15.96 -7.79
N GLU A 259 12.82 -17.00 -8.54
CA GLU A 259 14.23 -17.37 -8.80
C GLU A 259 15.03 -17.77 -7.56
N GLY A 260 14.45 -18.61 -6.70
CA GLY A 260 15.11 -19.21 -5.53
C GLY A 260 14.10 -19.70 -4.53
N SER A 261 14.51 -20.03 -3.30
CA SER A 261 13.59 -20.54 -2.28
C SER A 261 13.56 -19.69 -1.01
N TRP A 262 12.41 -19.65 -0.34
CA TRP A 262 12.30 -18.99 0.97
C TRP A 262 13.20 -19.65 2.03
N ILE A 263 13.42 -20.96 1.97
CA ILE A 263 14.33 -21.66 2.90
C ILE A 263 15.73 -21.06 2.82
N GLU A 264 16.24 -20.81 1.61
CA GLU A 264 17.55 -20.19 1.41
C GLU A 264 17.59 -18.76 1.95
N VAL A 265 16.57 -17.95 1.67
CA VAL A 265 16.48 -16.57 2.16
C VAL A 265 16.41 -16.53 3.69
N LEU A 266 15.55 -17.34 4.30
CA LEU A 266 15.37 -17.40 5.76
C LEU A 266 16.63 -17.94 6.45
N SER A 267 17.27 -18.96 5.89
CA SER A 267 18.54 -19.47 6.38
C SER A 267 19.62 -18.38 6.31
N TRP A 268 19.71 -17.65 5.20
CA TRP A 268 20.64 -16.55 5.09
C TRP A 268 20.36 -15.46 6.13
N MET A 269 19.11 -15.02 6.28
CA MET A 269 18.71 -13.99 7.25
C MET A 269 19.08 -14.38 8.68
N LYS A 270 18.81 -15.62 9.07
CA LYS A 270 19.13 -16.16 10.40
C LYS A 270 20.61 -16.00 10.76
N HIS A 271 21.50 -16.28 9.80
CA HIS A 271 22.95 -16.27 10.03
C HIS A 271 23.61 -14.90 9.80
N ASN A 272 22.99 -14.02 8.99
CA ASN A 272 23.65 -12.80 8.51
C ASN A 272 23.06 -11.49 9.04
N LEU A 273 21.95 -11.52 9.80
CA LEU A 273 21.32 -10.32 10.37
C LEU A 273 21.50 -10.25 11.90
N PRO A 274 22.67 -9.84 12.42
CA PRO A 274 22.98 -9.85 13.86
C PRO A 274 22.15 -8.86 14.71
N CYS A 275 21.61 -7.82 14.08
CA CYS A 275 20.80 -6.79 14.74
C CYS A 275 19.30 -7.12 14.77
N LEU A 276 18.86 -8.10 13.98
CA LEU A 276 17.46 -8.44 13.81
C LEU A 276 16.83 -8.91 15.13
N LYS A 277 15.84 -8.15 15.59
CA LYS A 277 15.15 -8.36 16.86
C LYS A 277 13.62 -8.42 16.71
N LYS A 278 13.07 -8.05 15.56
CA LYS A 278 11.64 -8.14 15.25
C LYS A 278 11.43 -8.76 13.88
N ILE A 279 10.58 -9.78 13.81
CA ILE A 279 10.10 -10.33 12.54
C ILE A 279 8.59 -10.50 12.53
N TYR A 280 7.97 -10.26 11.39
CA TYR A 280 6.61 -10.68 11.09
C TYR A 280 6.62 -11.27 9.68
N LEU A 281 6.45 -12.59 9.59
CA LEU A 281 6.56 -13.33 8.33
C LEU A 281 5.29 -14.14 8.14
N ARG A 282 4.47 -13.75 7.15
CA ARG A 282 3.18 -14.36 6.91
C ARG A 282 2.90 -14.47 5.42
N ASP A 283 2.30 -15.58 5.00
CA ASP A 283 1.88 -15.81 3.61
C ASP A 283 3.05 -15.60 2.63
N LEU A 284 4.16 -16.31 2.84
CA LEU A 284 5.32 -16.27 1.94
C LEU A 284 5.12 -17.30 0.81
N PHE A 285 5.09 -16.84 -0.43
CA PHE A 285 4.78 -17.65 -1.61
C PHE A 285 6.01 -17.86 -2.48
N GLN A 286 6.14 -19.06 -3.03
CA GLN A 286 7.06 -19.33 -4.13
C GLN A 286 6.37 -19.00 -5.45
N ALA A 287 6.98 -18.12 -6.26
CA ALA A 287 6.50 -17.82 -7.61
C ALA A 287 7.20 -18.74 -8.61
N LEU A 288 6.42 -19.52 -9.34
CA LEU A 288 6.90 -20.43 -10.37
C LEU A 288 6.44 -19.95 -11.74
N ARG A 289 7.35 -19.92 -12.70
CA ARG A 289 7.00 -19.59 -14.08
C ARG A 289 6.21 -20.75 -14.69
N LEU A 290 5.05 -20.44 -15.28
CA LEU A 290 4.25 -21.43 -15.98
C LEU A 290 4.98 -21.93 -17.23
N ARG A 291 4.90 -23.24 -17.48
CA ARG A 291 5.51 -23.86 -18.66
C ARG A 291 4.92 -23.25 -19.94
N ASN A 292 5.78 -22.92 -20.89
CA ASN A 292 5.41 -22.29 -22.17
C ASN A 292 4.65 -20.96 -22.03
N SER A 293 4.75 -20.29 -20.89
CA SER A 293 4.14 -18.98 -20.64
C SER A 293 5.17 -18.00 -20.09
N THR A 294 4.88 -16.71 -20.24
CA THR A 294 5.59 -15.64 -19.53
C THR A 294 5.07 -15.47 -18.12
N LEU A 295 3.86 -15.95 -17.82
CA LEU A 295 3.20 -15.77 -16.52
C LEU A 295 3.86 -16.56 -15.40
N TYR A 296 3.76 -15.99 -14.19
CA TYR A 296 4.07 -16.67 -12.94
C TYR A 296 2.79 -17.12 -12.26
N THR A 297 2.85 -18.26 -11.58
CA THR A 297 1.83 -18.71 -10.64
C THR A 297 2.42 -18.74 -9.25
N THR A 298 1.66 -18.27 -8.26
CA THR A 298 1.93 -18.60 -6.85
C THR A 298 1.09 -19.79 -6.48
N HIS A 299 1.71 -20.88 -6.04
CA HIS A 299 0.96 -21.96 -5.42
C HIS A 299 0.35 -21.51 -4.09
N ASP A 300 -0.82 -22.08 -3.76
CA ASP A 300 -1.26 -22.21 -2.37
C ASP A 300 -0.18 -22.96 -1.58
N PRO A 301 0.07 -22.56 -0.33
CA PRO A 301 1.42 -22.15 0.01
C PRO A 301 2.34 -23.33 0.36
N GLU A 302 3.53 -23.35 -0.24
CA GLU A 302 4.71 -23.98 0.37
C GLU A 302 5.15 -23.11 1.56
N ILE A 303 4.38 -23.09 2.65
CA ILE A 303 4.68 -22.22 3.79
C ILE A 303 5.89 -22.79 4.53
N CYS A 304 7.07 -22.17 4.44
CA CYS A 304 7.95 -22.16 5.61
C CYS A 304 7.16 -21.47 6.74
N GLY A 305 6.61 -22.23 7.71
CA GLY A 305 5.59 -21.85 8.72
C GLY A 305 5.16 -20.37 8.85
N THR A 306 3.85 -20.08 8.95
CA THR A 306 3.39 -18.73 9.33
C THR A 306 3.89 -18.39 10.72
N ILE A 307 4.63 -17.28 10.85
CA ILE A 307 5.04 -16.75 12.15
C ILE A 307 4.27 -15.46 12.42
N SER A 308 3.37 -15.55 13.41
CA SER A 308 2.80 -14.36 14.05
C SER A 308 3.92 -13.55 14.72
N SER A 309 3.77 -12.22 14.77
CA SER A 309 4.79 -11.26 15.18
C SER A 309 5.70 -11.75 16.33
N VAL A 310 7.01 -11.86 16.06
CA VAL A 310 8.02 -12.28 17.05
C VAL A 310 8.95 -11.13 17.39
N ILE A 311 9.10 -10.88 18.69
CA ILE A 311 9.95 -9.83 19.24
C ILE A 311 10.99 -10.43 20.19
N GLY A 312 12.25 -10.07 20.01
CA GLY A 312 13.41 -10.44 20.81
C GLY A 312 14.37 -11.39 20.08
N LYS A 313 15.68 -11.08 20.09
CA LYS A 313 16.71 -11.79 19.29
C LYS A 313 16.67 -13.32 19.43
N LYS A 314 16.62 -13.85 20.65
CA LYS A 314 16.54 -15.31 20.89
C LYS A 314 15.28 -15.93 20.30
N LYS A 315 14.13 -15.24 20.43
CA LYS A 315 12.86 -15.69 19.89
C LYS A 315 12.86 -15.64 18.36
N VAL A 316 13.45 -14.59 17.76
CA VAL A 316 13.66 -14.48 16.31
C VAL A 316 14.51 -15.63 15.77
N GLN A 317 15.61 -15.97 16.45
CA GLN A 317 16.47 -17.09 16.04
C GLN A 317 15.75 -18.44 16.13
N ALA A 318 14.98 -18.67 17.20
CA ALA A 318 14.15 -19.87 17.35
C ALA A 318 13.04 -19.94 16.29
N ALA A 319 12.44 -18.80 15.96
CA ALA A 319 11.44 -18.66 14.90
C ALA A 319 12.01 -19.06 13.53
N PHE A 320 13.19 -18.54 13.15
CA PHE A 320 13.87 -18.98 11.93
C PHE A 320 14.18 -20.47 11.94
N GLN A 321 14.71 -21.02 13.04
CA GLN A 321 14.98 -22.45 13.16
C GLN A 321 13.70 -23.27 12.89
N THR A 322 12.60 -22.87 13.51
CA THR A 322 11.29 -23.53 13.35
C THR A 322 10.83 -23.54 11.90
N MET A 323 10.90 -22.39 11.21
CA MET A 323 10.49 -22.28 9.80
C MET A 323 11.35 -23.13 8.86
N ILE A 324 12.67 -23.21 9.13
CA ILE A 324 13.63 -23.93 8.29
C ILE A 324 13.53 -25.45 8.50
N GLU A 325 13.35 -25.91 9.74
CA GLU A 325 13.28 -27.35 10.05
C GLU A 325 11.91 -27.96 9.78
N ARG A 326 10.85 -27.17 9.94
CA ARG A 326 9.47 -27.60 9.71
C ARG A 326 8.80 -26.67 8.69
N PRO A 327 9.28 -26.64 7.44
CA PRO A 327 8.46 -26.06 6.39
C PRO A 327 7.16 -26.86 6.35
N LEU A 328 6.01 -26.18 6.32
CA LEU A 328 4.70 -26.75 6.04
C LEU A 328 4.73 -27.21 4.58
N LEU A 329 5.37 -28.36 4.37
CA LEU A 329 5.42 -29.09 3.11
C LEU A 329 4.12 -29.88 2.99
N ASP A 330 3.12 -29.30 2.35
CA ASP A 330 1.91 -30.03 1.98
C ASP A 330 1.49 -29.72 0.54
N SER A 331 2.37 -29.95 -0.44
CA SER A 331 1.95 -29.94 -1.86
C SER A 331 2.84 -30.71 -2.85
N LYS A 332 3.46 -31.82 -2.43
CA LYS A 332 4.16 -32.73 -3.38
C LYS A 332 3.28 -33.16 -4.57
N VAL A 333 1.95 -33.16 -4.40
CA VAL A 333 0.97 -33.52 -5.43
C VAL A 333 0.80 -32.41 -6.49
N ALA A 334 0.89 -31.12 -6.13
CA ALA A 334 0.75 -30.01 -7.08
C ALA A 334 2.01 -29.77 -7.93
N TYR A 335 3.19 -30.05 -7.37
CA TYR A 335 4.48 -29.89 -8.06
C TYR A 335 4.61 -30.84 -9.27
N GLN A 336 4.02 -32.04 -9.20
CA GLN A 336 4.04 -33.03 -10.28
C GLN A 336 3.06 -32.68 -11.41
N GLU A 337 1.86 -32.19 -11.08
CA GLU A 337 0.86 -31.79 -12.06
C GLU A 337 1.28 -30.58 -12.91
N ILE A 338 1.99 -29.59 -12.33
CA ILE A 338 2.48 -28.42 -13.07
C ILE A 338 3.77 -28.71 -13.85
N MET A 339 4.67 -29.53 -13.30
CA MET A 339 5.94 -29.87 -13.96
C MET A 339 5.81 -31.00 -14.99
N GLY A 340 4.64 -31.66 -15.07
CA GLY A 340 4.37 -32.75 -16.01
C GLY A 340 5.27 -33.97 -15.76
N ARG A 341 5.32 -34.44 -14.51
CA ARG A 341 5.98 -35.71 -14.15
C ARG A 341 5.04 -36.67 -13.46
#